data_AF-A0AA45WKT4-F1
#
_entry.id   AF-A0AA45WKT4-F1
#
_cell.length_a   1.000
_cell.length_b   1.000
_cell.length_c   1.000
_cell.angle_alpha   90.00
_cell.angle_beta   90.00
_cell.angle_gamma   90.00
#
_symmetry.space_group_name_H-M   'P 1'
#
loop_
_entity.id
_entity.type
_entity.pdbx_description
1 polymer ?
#
loop_
_entity_poly.entity_id
_entity_poly.type
_entity_poly.pdbx_seq_one_letter_code
_entity_poly.pdbx_strand_id
1 'polypeptide(L)'
;MNKTPYALEFLWHQIDFAISNIKKPKYKLLLKNILTEDIKNLLEKKKDKTGRNYEGGVLERTASLSSLAICMYDNYPVIDIDLLLTSIILSGVCQLYYKKDCFNLLKDYPEIIQFLFKKQRTKPSVEIFIYDNLIKLDREIFIRTRQKKS
;
A
#
# COMPACT_ATOMS: atom_id res chain seq x y z
N MET A 1 -17.13 0.04 -14.17
CA MET A 1 -16.18 1.18 -14.32
C MET A 1 -14.90 0.64 -14.92
N ASN A 2 -14.33 1.32 -15.92
CA ASN A 2 -13.13 0.87 -16.62
C ASN A 2 -11.83 1.48 -16.04
N LYS A 3 -11.94 2.63 -15.38
CA LYS A 3 -10.86 3.36 -14.69
C LYS A 3 -11.30 3.83 -13.29
N THR A 4 -10.33 4.22 -12.46
CA THR A 4 -10.59 4.85 -11.15
C THR A 4 -11.45 6.12 -11.31
N PRO A 5 -12.40 6.38 -10.39
CA PRO A 5 -13.17 7.61 -10.40
C PRO A 5 -12.38 8.84 -9.94
N TYR A 6 -11.21 8.65 -9.32
CA TYR A 6 -10.41 9.73 -8.76
C TYR A 6 -9.39 10.26 -9.77
N ALA A 7 -9.00 11.53 -9.62
CA ALA A 7 -7.88 12.09 -10.37
C ALA A 7 -6.57 11.42 -9.95
N LEU A 8 -5.68 11.09 -10.91
CA LEU A 8 -4.40 10.45 -10.62
C LEU A 8 -3.52 11.32 -9.73
N GLU A 9 -3.50 12.63 -9.97
CA GLU A 9 -2.79 13.61 -9.15
C GLU A 9 -3.25 13.57 -7.69
N PHE A 10 -4.55 13.41 -7.45
CA PHE A 10 -5.09 13.29 -6.10
C PHE A 10 -4.58 12.01 -5.40
N LEU A 11 -4.57 10.88 -6.12
CA LEU A 11 -4.07 9.61 -5.56
C LEU A 11 -2.56 9.68 -5.25
N TRP A 12 -1.78 10.26 -6.15
CA TRP A 12 -0.35 10.47 -5.94
C TRP A 12 -0.09 11.43 -4.79
N HIS A 13 -0.85 12.51 -4.67
CA HIS A 13 -0.73 13.43 -3.54
C HIS A 13 -0.90 12.72 -2.19
N GLN A 14 -1.85 11.79 -2.07
CA GLN A 14 -2.01 10.98 -0.86
C GLN A 14 -0.81 10.07 -0.58
N ILE A 15 -0.22 9.47 -1.62
CA ILE A 15 0.96 8.61 -1.49
C ILE A 15 2.19 9.43 -1.13
N ASP A 16 2.40 10.58 -1.78
CA ASP A 16 3.51 11.49 -1.50
C ASP A 16 3.41 12.06 -0.07
N PHE A 17 2.19 12.39 0.37
CA PHE A 17 1.93 12.77 1.76
C PHE A 17 2.32 11.64 2.72
N ALA A 18 1.98 10.39 2.43
CA ALA A 18 2.43 9.25 3.22
C ALA A 18 3.95 9.09 3.22
N ILE A 19 4.62 9.24 2.08
CA ILE A 19 6.09 9.20 1.99
C ILE A 19 6.74 10.29 2.84
N SER A 20 6.14 11.48 2.90
CA SER A 20 6.64 12.60 3.73
C SER A 20 6.54 12.33 5.24
N ASN A 21 5.60 11.47 5.64
CA ASN A 21 5.41 11.06 7.03
C ASN A 21 6.40 9.99 7.48
N ILE A 22 6.97 9.22 6.55
CA ILE A 22 8.05 8.28 6.87
C ILE A 22 9.27 9.06 7.38
N LYS A 23 9.87 8.70 8.51
CA LYS A 23 11.06 9.39 9.06
C LYS A 23 12.35 8.60 8.88
N LYS A 24 12.30 7.27 8.93
CA LYS A 24 13.43 6.35 8.76
C LYS A 24 14.08 6.51 7.38
N PRO A 25 15.37 6.93 7.31
CA PRO A 25 16.06 7.16 6.04
C PRO A 25 16.12 5.92 5.14
N LYS A 26 16.29 4.72 5.73
CA LYS A 26 16.35 3.46 4.99
C LYS A 26 15.11 3.22 4.13
N TYR A 27 13.92 3.55 4.62
CA TYR A 27 12.67 3.34 3.89
C TYR A 27 12.42 4.44 2.86
N LYS A 28 12.79 5.68 3.15
CA LYS A 28 12.77 6.76 2.15
C LYS A 28 13.64 6.41 0.95
N LEU A 29 14.87 5.95 1.20
CA LEU A 29 15.79 5.56 0.15
C LEU A 29 15.25 4.38 -0.66
N LEU A 30 14.71 3.36 0.01
CA LEU A 30 14.07 2.22 -0.64
C LEU A 30 12.94 2.65 -1.57
N LEU A 31 12.00 3.46 -1.07
CA LEU A 31 10.86 3.93 -1.86
C LEU A 31 11.30 4.84 -3.01
N LYS A 32 12.27 5.73 -2.79
CA LYS A 32 12.83 6.59 -3.85
C LYS A 32 13.45 5.76 -4.99
N ASN A 33 14.16 4.68 -4.65
CA ASN A 33 14.80 3.82 -5.64
C ASN A 33 13.80 2.98 -6.43
N ILE A 34 12.68 2.61 -5.80
CA ILE A 34 11.66 1.75 -6.40
C ILE A 34 10.62 2.55 -7.19
N LEU A 35 10.17 3.70 -6.68
CA LEU A 35 9.12 4.53 -7.29
C LEU A 35 9.68 5.44 -8.39
N THR A 36 10.29 4.84 -9.40
CA THR A 36 10.66 5.55 -10.63
C THR A 36 9.41 5.94 -11.43
N GLU A 37 9.55 6.89 -12.35
CA GLU A 37 8.43 7.31 -13.22
C GLU A 37 7.82 6.13 -14.00
N ASP A 38 8.64 5.17 -14.45
CA ASP A 38 8.15 3.95 -15.09
C ASP A 38 7.24 3.12 -14.15
N ILE A 39 7.65 2.96 -12.89
CA ILE A 39 6.85 2.23 -11.90
C ILE A 39 5.56 2.97 -11.56
N LYS A 40 5.61 4.31 -11.46
CA LYS A 40 4.41 5.13 -11.26
C LYS A 40 3.42 4.96 -12.41
N ASN A 41 3.89 5.09 -13.66
CA ASN A 41 3.08 4.89 -14.86
C ASN A 41 2.46 3.48 -14.94
N LEU A 42 3.18 2.44 -14.47
CA LEU A 42 2.65 1.09 -14.39
C LEU A 42 1.57 0.94 -13.31
N LEU A 43 1.73 1.59 -12.15
CA LEU A 43 0.74 1.59 -11.07
C LEU A 43 -0.56 2.28 -11.47
N GLU A 44 -0.48 3.39 -12.18
CA GLU A 44 -1.64 4.11 -12.72
C GLU A 44 -2.51 3.23 -13.62
N LYS A 45 -1.89 2.30 -14.35
CA LYS A 45 -2.60 1.37 -15.24
C LYS A 45 -3.01 0.06 -14.56
N LYS A 46 -2.50 -0.21 -13.37
CA LYS A 46 -2.64 -1.53 -12.74
C LYS A 46 -4.02 -1.73 -12.11
N LYS A 47 -4.72 -2.76 -12.58
CA LYS A 47 -5.99 -3.23 -12.00
C LYS A 47 -5.74 -4.01 -10.71
N ASP A 48 -6.57 -3.76 -9.70
CA ASP A 48 -6.62 -4.58 -8.49
C ASP A 48 -7.68 -5.68 -8.63
N LYS A 49 -7.23 -6.90 -8.89
CA LYS A 49 -8.10 -8.06 -9.09
C LYS A 49 -8.91 -8.44 -7.85
N THR A 50 -8.61 -7.89 -6.67
CA THR A 50 -9.27 -8.27 -5.40
C THR A 50 -10.52 -7.45 -5.07
N GLY A 51 -10.77 -6.35 -5.78
CA GLY A 51 -11.98 -5.55 -5.63
C GLY A 51 -12.08 -4.41 -6.63
N ARG A 52 -11.03 -3.57 -6.72
CA ARG A 52 -10.94 -2.45 -7.66
C ARG A 52 -10.44 -2.91 -9.03
N ASN A 53 -11.20 -3.78 -9.69
CA ASN A 53 -10.80 -4.41 -10.95
C ASN A 53 -10.98 -3.48 -12.17
N TYR A 54 -10.30 -2.34 -12.15
CA TYR A 54 -10.30 -1.30 -13.17
C TYR A 54 -8.93 -0.59 -13.18
N GLU A 55 -8.65 0.14 -14.26
CA GLU A 55 -7.38 0.87 -14.41
C GLU A 55 -7.17 1.85 -13.24
N GLY A 56 -5.99 1.82 -12.61
CA GLY A 56 -5.67 2.60 -11.41
C GLY A 56 -6.19 2.01 -10.10
N GLY A 57 -6.79 0.81 -10.12
CA GLY A 57 -7.35 0.18 -8.93
C GLY A 57 -6.32 -0.13 -7.84
N VAL A 58 -5.09 -0.52 -8.21
CA VAL A 58 -4.00 -0.73 -7.23
C VAL A 58 -3.52 0.60 -6.65
N LEU A 59 -3.39 1.63 -7.48
CA LEU A 59 -3.00 2.97 -7.04
C LEU A 59 -4.02 3.53 -6.04
N GLU A 60 -5.31 3.45 -6.35
CA GLU A 60 -6.40 3.89 -5.48
C GLU A 60 -6.39 3.16 -4.14
N ARG A 61 -6.23 1.83 -4.15
CA ARG A 61 -6.11 1.05 -2.90
C ARG A 61 -4.91 1.50 -2.07
N THR A 62 -3.77 1.71 -2.73
CA THR A 62 -2.52 2.10 -2.05
C THR A 62 -2.68 3.47 -1.38
N ALA A 63 -3.28 4.44 -2.07
CA ALA A 63 -3.57 5.77 -1.54
C ALA A 63 -4.56 5.73 -0.36
N SER A 64 -5.65 4.96 -0.51
CA SER A 64 -6.66 4.76 0.55
C SER A 64 -6.06 4.14 1.81
N LEU A 65 -5.32 3.04 1.66
CA LEU A 65 -4.67 2.36 2.79
C LEU A 65 -3.63 3.25 3.47
N SER A 66 -2.86 4.02 2.71
CA SER A 66 -1.87 4.95 3.27
C SER A 66 -2.56 6.03 4.11
N SER A 67 -3.67 6.58 3.63
CA SER A 67 -4.47 7.56 4.37
C SER A 67 -5.05 6.96 5.66
N LEU A 68 -5.63 5.76 5.59
CA LEU A 68 -6.16 5.06 6.76
C LEU A 68 -5.08 4.75 7.80
N ALA A 69 -3.86 4.39 7.35
CA ALA A 69 -2.74 4.13 8.24
C ALA A 69 -2.29 5.39 8.99
N ILE A 70 -2.30 6.56 8.34
CA ILE A 70 -2.02 7.84 9.01
C ILE A 70 -3.09 8.14 10.06
N CYS A 71 -4.38 8.02 9.71
CA CYS A 71 -5.45 8.20 10.68
C CYS A 71 -5.34 7.24 11.88
N MET A 72 -4.89 6.00 11.65
CA MET A 72 -4.63 5.03 12.72
C MET A 72 -3.49 5.49 13.63
N TYR A 73 -2.39 5.98 13.04
CA TYR A 73 -1.24 6.49 13.79
C TYR A 73 -1.58 7.70 14.65
N ASP A 74 -2.40 8.62 14.14
CA ASP A 74 -2.85 9.80 14.89
C ASP A 74 -3.58 9.42 16.19
N ASN A 75 -4.23 8.25 16.21
CA ASN A 75 -4.93 7.73 17.39
C ASN A 75 -4.07 6.78 18.24
N TYR A 76 -3.05 6.16 17.65
CA TYR A 76 -2.18 5.17 18.28
C TYR A 76 -0.71 5.41 17.90
N PRO A 77 -0.07 6.47 18.43
CA PRO A 77 1.27 6.90 18.01
C PRO A 77 2.40 5.93 18.40
N VAL A 78 2.06 4.85 19.10
CA VAL A 78 3.00 3.76 19.46
C VAL A 78 3.33 2.85 18.28
N ILE A 79 2.54 2.89 17.21
CA ILE A 79 2.71 2.05 16.03
C ILE A 79 3.91 2.55 15.22
N ASP A 80 4.71 1.63 14.67
CA ASP A 80 5.75 1.97 13.70
C ASP A 80 5.13 2.36 12.34
N ILE A 81 4.70 3.63 12.24
CA ILE A 81 4.04 4.16 11.03
C ILE A 81 4.95 4.13 9.81
N ASP A 82 6.25 4.33 10.00
CA ASP A 82 7.24 4.25 8.93
C ASP A 82 7.22 2.87 8.28
N LEU A 83 7.23 1.80 9.08
CA LEU A 83 7.16 0.42 8.60
C LEU A 83 5.81 0.11 7.95
N LEU A 84 4.72 0.60 8.53
CA LEU A 84 3.36 0.37 8.04
C LEU A 84 3.14 1.03 6.67
N LEU A 85 3.47 2.33 6.52
CA LEU A 85 3.33 3.05 5.26
C LEU A 85 4.22 2.47 4.17
N THR A 86 5.47 2.17 4.51
CA THR A 86 6.40 1.55 3.56
C THR A 86 5.87 0.21 3.06
N SER A 87 5.34 -0.63 3.96
CA SER A 87 4.74 -1.91 3.61
C SER A 87 3.50 -1.77 2.73
N ILE A 88 2.63 -0.79 3.01
CA ILE A 88 1.45 -0.50 2.19
C ILE A 88 1.84 -0.10 0.76
N ILE A 89 2.78 0.84 0.62
CA ILE A 89 3.21 1.33 -0.70
C ILE A 89 3.87 0.20 -1.49
N LEU A 90 4.78 -0.56 -0.87
CA LEU A 90 5.45 -1.68 -1.53
C LEU A 90 4.51 -2.83 -1.85
N SER A 91 3.43 -3.03 -1.08
CA SER A 91 2.37 -3.98 -1.42
C SER A 91 1.70 -3.65 -2.75
N GLY A 92 1.48 -2.35 -3.01
CA GLY A 92 1.01 -1.85 -4.30
C GLY A 92 2.01 -2.17 -5.43
N VAL A 93 3.27 -1.78 -5.24
CA VAL A 93 4.36 -2.04 -6.21
C VAL A 93 4.51 -3.53 -6.51
N CYS A 94 4.48 -4.39 -5.50
CA CYS A 94 4.65 -5.84 -5.67
C CYS A 94 3.53 -6.50 -6.49
N GLN A 95 2.41 -5.83 -6.74
CA GLN A 95 1.41 -6.32 -7.71
C GLN A 95 1.90 -6.22 -9.16
N LEU A 96 2.93 -5.42 -9.45
CA LEU A 96 3.54 -5.30 -10.78
C LEU A 96 4.47 -6.48 -11.10
N TYR A 97 4.97 -7.17 -10.09
CA TYR A 97 6.00 -8.19 -10.22
C TYR A 97 5.47 -9.59 -9.93
N TYR A 98 6.20 -10.61 -10.37
CA TYR A 98 6.00 -11.95 -9.82
C TYR A 98 6.48 -11.99 -8.37
N LYS A 99 5.90 -12.90 -7.57
CA LYS A 99 6.22 -13.02 -6.14
C LYS A 99 7.72 -13.18 -5.87
N LYS A 100 8.42 -13.95 -6.70
CA LYS A 100 9.87 -14.19 -6.56
C LYS A 100 10.67 -12.89 -6.79
N ASP A 101 10.30 -12.10 -7.79
CA ASP A 101 11.00 -10.86 -8.12
C ASP A 101 10.76 -9.78 -7.07
N CYS A 102 9.51 -9.64 -6.60
CA CYS A 102 9.20 -8.78 -5.46
C CYS A 102 9.95 -9.21 -4.19
N PHE A 103 10.07 -10.51 -3.93
CA PHE A 103 10.85 -10.99 -2.77
C PHE A 103 12.32 -10.62 -2.90
N ASN A 104 12.92 -10.83 -4.08
CA ASN A 104 14.31 -10.49 -4.33
C ASN A 104 14.60 -8.99 -4.22
N LEU A 105 13.63 -8.15 -4.63
CA LEU A 105 13.71 -6.70 -4.50
C LEU A 105 13.75 -6.24 -3.03
N LEU A 106 13.14 -7.01 -2.13
CA LEU A 106 12.92 -6.63 -0.73
C LEU A 106 13.67 -7.52 0.28
N LYS A 107 14.51 -8.45 -0.18
CA LYS A 107 15.21 -9.44 0.65
C LYS A 107 16.06 -8.82 1.77
N ASP A 108 16.57 -7.61 1.53
CA ASP A 108 17.42 -6.88 2.49
C ASP A 108 16.60 -6.11 3.54
N TYR A 109 15.25 -6.21 3.49
CA TYR A 109 14.30 -5.60 4.42
C TYR A 109 13.38 -6.68 5.02
N PRO A 110 13.91 -7.57 5.88
CA PRO A 110 13.17 -8.71 6.41
C PRO A 110 11.92 -8.31 7.20
N GLU A 111 11.90 -7.13 7.81
CA GLU A 111 10.73 -6.60 8.51
C GLU A 111 9.57 -6.29 7.56
N ILE A 112 9.83 -5.82 6.33
CA ILE A 112 8.81 -5.54 5.32
C ILE A 112 8.28 -6.83 4.71
N ILE A 113 9.18 -7.82 4.50
CA ILE A 113 8.81 -9.12 3.94
C ILE A 113 7.68 -9.78 4.72
N GLN A 114 7.64 -9.63 6.04
CA GLN A 114 6.61 -10.22 6.89
C GLN A 114 5.19 -9.69 6.58
N PHE A 115 5.06 -8.47 6.09
CA PHE A 115 3.77 -7.89 5.69
C PHE A 115 3.29 -8.48 4.37
N LEU A 116 4.21 -8.58 3.41
CA LEU A 116 3.91 -8.94 2.02
C LEU A 116 3.85 -10.46 1.79
N PHE A 117 4.60 -11.23 2.58
CA PHE A 117 4.74 -12.67 2.44
C PHE A 117 4.41 -13.39 3.75
N LYS A 118 3.16 -13.87 3.85
CA LYS A 118 2.61 -14.46 5.07
C LYS A 118 3.40 -15.67 5.62
N LYS A 119 4.06 -16.45 4.75
CA LYS A 119 4.84 -17.63 5.17
C LYS A 119 6.14 -17.27 5.91
N GLN A 120 6.56 -16.01 5.84
CA GLN A 120 7.80 -15.50 6.39
C GLN A 120 7.57 -14.74 7.70
N ARG A 121 6.33 -14.66 8.19
CA ARG A 121 5.98 -14.04 9.47
C ARG A 121 6.56 -14.87 10.61
N THR A 122 7.38 -14.26 11.45
CA THR A 122 8.06 -14.97 12.54
C THR A 122 7.35 -14.79 13.88
N LYS A 123 6.73 -13.62 14.13
CA LYS A 123 5.93 -13.34 15.34
C LYS A 123 4.74 -12.43 15.03
N PRO A 124 3.64 -12.50 15.81
CA PRO A 124 2.59 -11.48 15.73
C PRO A 124 3.17 -10.12 16.12
N SER A 125 3.07 -9.13 15.22
CA SER A 125 3.32 -7.73 15.55
C SER A 125 2.02 -6.93 15.46
N VAL A 126 1.94 -5.87 16.25
CA VAL A 126 0.80 -4.94 16.24
C VAL A 126 0.65 -4.33 14.84
N GLU A 127 1.76 -4.01 14.17
CA GLU A 127 1.77 -3.47 12.81
C GLU A 127 1.21 -4.48 11.79
N ILE A 128 1.57 -5.77 11.89
CA ILE A 128 1.02 -6.80 11.00
C ILE A 128 -0.49 -6.97 11.23
N PHE A 129 -0.92 -6.95 12.49
CA PHE A 129 -2.34 -6.99 12.83
C PHE A 129 -3.09 -5.80 12.23
N ILE A 130 -2.56 -4.59 12.41
CA ILE A 130 -3.16 -3.36 11.86
C ILE A 130 -3.20 -3.42 10.34
N TYR A 131 -2.08 -3.76 9.70
CA TYR A 131 -1.98 -3.86 8.24
C TYR A 131 -3.04 -4.81 7.65
N ASP A 132 -3.17 -6.01 8.21
CA ASP A 132 -4.15 -6.99 7.74
C ASP A 132 -5.60 -6.48 7.94
N ASN A 133 -5.88 -5.76 9.03
CA ASN A 133 -7.21 -5.21 9.31
C ASN A 133 -7.52 -3.96 8.49
N LEU A 134 -6.54 -3.10 8.18
CA LEU A 134 -6.71 -1.98 7.26
C LEU A 134 -7.09 -2.46 5.87
N ILE A 135 -6.45 -3.52 5.36
CA ILE A 135 -6.79 -4.14 4.07
C ILE A 135 -8.23 -4.66 4.06
N LYS A 136 -8.65 -5.33 5.13
CA LYS A 136 -10.03 -5.83 5.26
C LYS A 136 -11.03 -4.67 5.31
N LEU A 137 -10.76 -3.67 6.15
CA LEU A 137 -11.62 -2.51 6.32
C LEU A 137 -11.80 -1.74 5.00
N ASP A 138 -10.70 -1.41 4.31
CA ASP A 138 -10.73 -0.73 3.02
C ASP A 138 -11.56 -1.51 1.98
N ARG A 139 -11.39 -2.83 1.93
CA ARG A 139 -12.15 -3.70 1.03
C ARG A 139 -13.65 -3.68 1.36
N GLU A 140 -14.01 -3.81 2.62
CA GLU A 140 -15.41 -3.78 3.07
C GLU A 140 -16.08 -2.42 2.77
N ILE A 141 -15.37 -1.32 3.05
CA ILE A 141 -15.85 0.03 2.71
C ILE A 141 -16.08 0.15 1.20
N PHE A 142 -15.13 -0.29 0.39
CA PHE A 142 -15.26 -0.23 -1.07
C PHE A 142 -16.45 -1.04 -1.59
N ILE A 143 -16.65 -2.26 -1.09
CA ILE A 143 -17.77 -3.12 -1.51
C ILE A 143 -19.11 -2.48 -1.15
N ARG A 144 -19.26 -2.03 0.10
CA ARG A 144 -20.52 -1.45 0.60
C ARG A 144 -20.86 -0.12 -0.07
N THR A 145 -19.85 0.71 -0.35
CA THR A 145 -20.07 2.00 -1.06
C THR A 145 -20.47 1.79 -2.52
N ARG A 146 -20.00 0.72 -3.18
CA ARG A 146 -20.48 0.36 -4.51
C ARG A 146 -21.91 -0.17 -4.52
N GLN A 147 -22.26 -1.04 -3.58
CA GLN A 147 -23.62 -1.58 -3.47
C GLN A 147 -24.68 -0.48 -3.27
N LYS A 148 -24.34 0.62 -2.60
CA LYS A 148 -25.23 1.77 -2.45
C LYS A 148 -25.44 2.59 -3.74
N LYS A 149 -24.56 2.44 -4.73
CA LYS A 149 -24.58 3.20 -6.00
C LYS A 149 -25.18 2.41 -7.17
N SER A 150 -25.47 1.12 -6.95
CA SER A 150 -26.11 0.19 -7.90
C SER A 150 -27.56 -0.03 -7.50
#